data_AF-A0A3R7WJF8-F1
#
_entry.id   AF-A0A3R7WJF8-F1
#
_cell.length_a   1.000
_cell.length_b   1.000
_cell.length_c   1.000
_cell.angle_alpha   90.00
_cell.angle_beta   90.00
_cell.angle_gamma   90.00
#
_symmetry.space_group_name_H-M   'P 1'
#
loop_
_entity.id
_entity.type
_entity.pdbx_description
1 polymer ?
#
loop_
_entity_poly.entity_id
_entity_poly.type
_entity_poly.pdbx_seq_one_letter_code
_entity_poly.pdbx_strand_id
1 'polypeptide(L)'
;MKAFTALIALALIVYEGGRVQGDPAAAAAAAAANFEGKMADQAKNLHKFMPNPTGPGFRDKGMTGEAEFTQMDRFGIPDLNNPTAHELTDLNFDKAIEGEQYVAVLFYSPTMDEYDYYALHWEKASMELAENIKAFTTAKISMARLDISEPEHQDIALTYGISLSTPDMRLFFNSTHLTAITSPVSHQDIRQFIIAQTIPSVTQLVSDLELKKWKRRKVFNQANLKFLAHASNDDPDALSTFKSVASDLKAKVQFAYVTDLALFRSPSGVDIPDAAANSIYLLRDFATPKIIPFPTHDRPFSLDSVVSFIDGHNTPWLTNLADKDEHTVRLFLEHKKPFRALAFFKTNAMLVAATPALEALARDFHDDVLVAYTVEDPEDATNFDYQFWDVPSDKPALLVVHMKRDRKFLLSTDTAHDLTNMRTFVADVLAKRATAELKSQTPPTPNTGLVRVVVTNTWEDEVKANDKQDVLVLLTKGPSHPPSRWMLRHMERFAKVWRRDPRLLVATMDMTKNDLMELEDEAWTALPKLYFVPRTHTGASPFDIELHAAYPTMEMLMEFVRTHQSHELVVDEKVWTRLHAEDKEALASHKAKMANGDDVHAPDDILKELEMELKKAQGKEEADVRDEL
;
A
#
# COMPACT_ATOMS: atom_id res chain seq x y z
N MET A 1 -15.16 -27.40 16.04
CA MET A 1 -15.64 -26.25 16.85
C MET A 1 -16.60 -26.61 17.98
N LYS A 2 -17.62 -27.47 17.82
CA LYS A 2 -18.57 -27.79 18.90
C LYS A 2 -18.03 -28.65 20.07
N ALA A 3 -16.90 -29.33 19.90
CA ALA A 3 -16.28 -30.17 20.95
C ALA A 3 -15.32 -29.38 21.86
N PHE A 4 -14.78 -28.26 21.40
CA PHE A 4 -13.80 -27.45 22.16
C PHE A 4 -14.48 -26.55 23.20
N THR A 5 -15.70 -26.09 22.90
CA THR A 5 -16.55 -25.31 23.82
C THR A 5 -17.04 -26.11 25.02
N ALA A 6 -17.20 -27.44 24.88
CA ALA A 6 -17.61 -28.31 25.99
C ALA A 6 -16.50 -28.56 27.03
N LEU A 7 -15.23 -28.51 26.60
CA LEU A 7 -14.07 -28.76 27.48
C LEU A 7 -13.74 -27.57 28.38
N ILE A 8 -13.95 -26.34 27.91
CA ILE A 8 -13.71 -25.11 28.70
C ILE A 8 -14.81 -24.92 29.75
N ALA A 9 -16.06 -25.28 29.43
CA ALA A 9 -17.17 -25.21 30.38
C ALA A 9 -17.02 -26.21 31.55
N LEU A 10 -16.39 -27.36 31.34
CA LEU A 10 -16.15 -28.34 32.39
C LEU A 10 -15.01 -27.92 33.35
N ALA A 11 -14.03 -27.17 32.86
CA ALA A 11 -12.88 -26.71 33.65
C ALA A 11 -13.26 -25.58 34.64
N LEU A 12 -14.25 -24.75 34.29
CA LEU A 12 -14.72 -23.65 35.15
C LEU A 12 -15.63 -24.10 36.31
N ILE A 13 -16.16 -25.34 36.28
CA ILE A 13 -17.04 -25.86 37.34
C ILE A 13 -16.24 -26.45 38.51
N VAL A 14 -14.95 -26.73 38.34
CA VAL A 14 -14.14 -27.47 39.34
C VAL A 14 -13.32 -26.55 40.26
N TYR A 15 -13.28 -25.25 40.02
CA TYR A 15 -12.46 -24.32 40.81
C TYR A 15 -13.27 -23.12 41.32
N GLU A 16 -14.20 -23.40 42.24
CA GLU A 16 -14.44 -22.56 43.43
C GLU A 16 -15.56 -23.20 44.26
N GLY A 17 -15.18 -23.68 45.45
CA GLY A 17 -16.13 -24.21 46.41
C GLY A 17 -16.99 -23.10 46.98
N GLY A 18 -18.29 -23.12 46.67
CA GLY A 18 -19.30 -22.38 47.43
C GLY A 18 -20.31 -21.65 46.58
N ARG A 19 -21.49 -22.28 46.39
CA ARG A 19 -22.80 -21.70 46.04
C ARG A 19 -22.79 -20.43 45.15
N VAL A 20 -23.14 -20.60 43.88
CA VAL A 20 -23.78 -19.53 43.08
C VAL A 20 -25.01 -20.11 42.38
N GLN A 21 -26.19 -19.58 42.74
CA GLN A 21 -27.39 -19.64 41.92
C GLN A 21 -27.18 -18.67 40.75
N GLY A 22 -27.00 -19.20 39.55
CA GLY A 22 -26.95 -18.41 38.31
C GLY A 22 -27.30 -19.30 37.14
N ASP A 23 -28.23 -18.84 36.29
CA ASP A 23 -28.67 -19.59 35.12
C ASP A 23 -27.51 -19.70 34.11
N PRO A 24 -27.00 -20.91 33.81
CA PRO A 24 -25.92 -21.11 32.85
C PRO A 24 -26.29 -20.63 31.44
N ALA A 25 -27.58 -20.55 31.10
CA ALA A 25 -28.03 -19.96 29.84
C ALA A 25 -27.85 -18.44 29.82
N ALA A 26 -28.04 -17.75 30.96
CA ALA A 26 -27.80 -16.31 31.08
C ALA A 26 -26.29 -15.98 31.04
N ALA A 27 -25.44 -16.83 31.62
CA ALA A 27 -23.98 -16.68 31.55
C ALA A 27 -23.45 -16.94 30.11
N ALA A 28 -24.00 -17.94 29.41
CA ALA A 28 -23.67 -18.21 28.01
C ALA A 28 -24.18 -17.10 27.07
N ALA A 29 -25.37 -16.56 27.31
CA ALA A 29 -25.91 -15.42 26.56
C ALA A 29 -25.11 -14.13 26.82
N ALA A 30 -24.69 -13.88 28.06
CA ALA A 30 -23.81 -12.75 28.38
C ALA A 30 -22.40 -12.91 27.78
N ALA A 31 -21.86 -14.13 27.72
CA ALA A 31 -20.60 -14.42 27.06
C ALA A 31 -20.69 -14.30 25.53
N ALA A 32 -21.81 -14.73 24.93
CA ALA A 32 -22.08 -14.57 23.50
C ALA A 32 -22.30 -13.10 23.12
N ALA A 33 -23.05 -12.34 23.92
CA ALA A 33 -23.23 -10.89 23.74
C ALA A 33 -21.92 -10.12 23.93
N ASN A 34 -21.07 -10.51 24.90
CA ASN A 34 -19.72 -9.97 25.04
C ASN A 34 -18.80 -10.35 23.86
N PHE A 35 -19.01 -11.50 23.22
CA PHE A 35 -18.23 -11.93 22.06
C PHE A 35 -18.70 -11.21 20.79
N GLU A 36 -20.01 -11.07 20.57
CA GLU A 36 -20.58 -10.29 19.47
C GLU A 36 -20.28 -8.79 19.60
N GLY A 37 -20.33 -8.23 20.81
CA GLY A 37 -19.89 -6.86 21.08
C GLY A 37 -18.41 -6.65 20.76
N LYS A 38 -17.54 -7.57 21.21
CA LYS A 38 -16.10 -7.53 20.87
C LYS A 38 -15.83 -7.68 19.38
N MET A 39 -16.56 -8.53 18.67
CA MET A 39 -16.44 -8.68 17.22
C MET A 39 -16.99 -7.46 16.46
N ALA A 40 -18.05 -6.83 16.95
CA ALA A 40 -18.61 -5.61 16.37
C ALA A 40 -17.69 -4.40 16.57
N ASP A 41 -17.07 -4.26 17.74
CA ASP A 41 -16.12 -3.16 18.00
C ASP A 41 -14.79 -3.37 17.27
N GLN A 42 -14.31 -4.62 17.16
CA GLN A 42 -13.22 -4.96 16.25
C GLN A 42 -13.57 -4.63 14.79
N ALA A 43 -14.78 -4.93 14.32
CA ALA A 43 -15.20 -4.64 12.94
C ALA A 43 -15.33 -3.13 12.65
N LYS A 44 -15.80 -2.31 13.61
CA LYS A 44 -15.90 -0.84 13.46
C LYS A 44 -14.54 -0.18 13.28
N ASN A 45 -13.52 -0.64 13.99
CA ASN A 45 -12.18 -0.06 13.95
C ASN A 45 -11.28 -0.67 12.86
N LEU A 46 -11.59 -1.87 12.36
CA LEU A 46 -10.82 -2.56 11.32
C LEU A 46 -10.87 -1.86 9.95
N HIS A 47 -12.01 -1.25 9.63
CA HIS A 47 -12.22 -0.44 8.41
C HIS A 47 -11.19 0.68 8.25
N LYS A 48 -10.76 1.29 9.37
CA LYS A 48 -9.80 2.38 9.43
C LYS A 48 -8.42 2.02 8.86
N PHE A 49 -8.06 0.74 8.92
CA PHE A 49 -6.76 0.22 8.51
C PHE A 49 -6.81 -0.51 7.16
N MET A 50 -7.94 -0.46 6.43
CA MET A 50 -8.16 -1.23 5.20
C MET A 50 -8.88 -0.44 4.11
N PRO A 51 -8.17 -0.13 3.01
CA PRO A 51 -8.75 -0.33 1.68
C PRO A 51 -7.77 -1.09 0.77
N ASN A 52 -8.28 -2.08 0.02
CA ASN A 52 -7.58 -2.93 -0.96
C ASN A 52 -6.55 -3.95 -0.41
N PRO A 53 -6.91 -5.25 -0.32
CA PRO A 53 -6.06 -6.29 0.26
C PRO A 53 -5.00 -6.75 -0.75
N THR A 54 -3.75 -6.31 -0.61
CA THR A 54 -2.65 -6.87 -1.42
C THR A 54 -1.50 -7.48 -0.60
N GLY A 55 -1.69 -7.63 0.71
CA GLY A 55 -0.77 -8.38 1.58
C GLY A 55 -1.08 -9.89 1.62
N PRO A 56 -0.07 -10.79 1.51
CA PRO A 56 -0.26 -12.25 1.54
C PRO A 56 -0.90 -12.80 2.82
N GLY A 57 -0.87 -12.06 3.94
CA GLY A 57 -1.49 -12.46 5.22
C GLY A 57 -2.96 -12.04 5.39
N PHE A 58 -3.56 -11.34 4.42
CA PHE A 58 -4.88 -10.72 4.57
C PHE A 58 -5.96 -11.24 3.60
N ARG A 59 -5.61 -12.15 2.67
CA ARG A 59 -6.59 -12.83 1.79
C ARG A 59 -7.38 -13.94 2.49
N ASP A 60 -6.87 -14.45 3.62
CA ASP A 60 -7.45 -15.60 4.33
C ASP A 60 -8.63 -15.23 5.26
N LYS A 61 -8.99 -13.94 5.37
CA LYS A 61 -10.06 -13.44 6.27
C LYS A 61 -11.36 -12.99 5.59
N GLY A 62 -11.50 -13.18 4.28
CA GLY A 62 -12.82 -13.21 3.62
C GLY A 62 -13.69 -11.95 3.67
N MET A 63 -13.12 -10.74 3.54
CA MET A 63 -13.90 -9.51 3.39
C MET A 63 -13.88 -9.03 1.93
N THR A 64 -15.00 -9.26 1.24
CA THR A 64 -15.35 -8.69 -0.08
C THR A 64 -15.95 -7.29 0.10
N GLY A 65 -16.00 -6.48 -0.97
CA GLY A 65 -16.38 -5.06 -0.98
C GLY A 65 -17.74 -4.62 -0.41
N GLU A 66 -18.49 -5.49 0.29
CA GLU A 66 -19.78 -5.17 0.95
C GLU A 66 -19.68 -4.08 2.04
N ALA A 67 -18.52 -3.91 2.68
CA ALA A 67 -18.33 -2.91 3.74
C ALA A 67 -18.44 -1.46 3.22
N GLU A 68 -17.96 -1.18 1.99
CA GLU A 68 -18.07 0.14 1.36
C GLU A 68 -19.52 0.47 0.97
N PHE A 69 -20.29 -0.53 0.51
CA PHE A 69 -21.71 -0.36 0.17
C PHE A 69 -22.58 0.00 1.38
N THR A 70 -22.18 -0.43 2.57
CA THR A 70 -22.93 -0.17 3.81
C THR A 70 -22.74 1.27 4.33
N GLN A 71 -21.73 2.01 3.81
CA GLN A 71 -21.37 3.38 4.25
C GLN A 71 -21.98 4.52 3.43
N MET A 72 -22.93 4.25 2.53
CA MET A 72 -23.54 5.31 1.73
C MET A 72 -24.46 6.22 2.57
N ASP A 73 -23.88 7.24 3.21
CA ASP A 73 -24.54 8.29 4.00
C ASP A 73 -25.51 9.17 3.18
N ARG A 74 -26.43 9.84 3.89
CA ARG A 74 -27.50 10.84 3.58
C ARG A 74 -28.41 10.60 2.37
N PHE A 75 -27.94 9.99 1.29
CA PHE A 75 -28.68 9.76 0.04
C PHE A 75 -29.11 8.30 -0.15
N GLY A 76 -28.66 7.38 0.70
CA GLY A 76 -28.88 5.94 0.53
C GLY A 76 -28.12 5.38 -0.67
N ILE A 77 -28.38 4.12 -1.00
CA ILE A 77 -27.89 3.46 -2.21
C ILE A 77 -28.73 4.01 -3.39
N PRO A 78 -28.11 4.70 -4.38
CA PRO A 78 -28.85 5.22 -5.52
C PRO A 78 -29.66 4.15 -6.28
N ASP A 79 -30.86 4.51 -6.73
CA ASP A 79 -31.67 3.64 -7.58
C ASP A 79 -31.20 3.72 -9.04
N LEU A 80 -30.43 2.72 -9.47
CA LEU A 80 -29.93 2.62 -10.84
C LEU A 80 -31.04 2.48 -11.90
N ASN A 81 -32.28 2.20 -11.48
CA ASN A 81 -33.44 2.15 -12.39
C ASN A 81 -34.06 3.54 -12.63
N ASN A 82 -33.68 4.56 -11.85
CA ASN A 82 -34.13 5.94 -12.03
C ASN A 82 -32.95 6.92 -11.86
N PRO A 83 -31.97 6.89 -12.78
CA PRO A 83 -30.74 7.66 -12.65
C PRO A 83 -30.98 9.17 -12.87
N THR A 84 -30.25 9.99 -12.12
CA THR A 84 -30.11 11.43 -12.38
C THR A 84 -29.15 11.72 -13.52
N ALA A 85 -28.17 10.85 -13.76
CA ALA A 85 -27.30 10.96 -14.93
C ALA A 85 -28.09 10.71 -16.23
N HIS A 86 -27.88 11.57 -17.23
CA HIS A 86 -28.60 11.49 -18.51
C HIS A 86 -28.07 10.38 -19.41
N GLU A 87 -28.98 9.65 -20.08
CA GLU A 87 -28.61 8.67 -21.10
C GLU A 87 -28.21 9.38 -22.40
N LEU A 88 -27.04 9.05 -22.92
CA LEU A 88 -26.61 9.43 -24.26
C LEU A 88 -26.77 8.26 -25.23
N THR A 89 -26.93 8.59 -26.49
CA THR A 89 -26.93 7.67 -27.62
C THR A 89 -26.13 8.28 -28.77
N ASP A 90 -25.84 7.50 -29.80
CA ASP A 90 -25.25 7.99 -31.05
C ASP A 90 -25.95 9.26 -31.61
N LEU A 91 -27.28 9.31 -31.54
CA LEU A 91 -28.09 10.42 -32.08
C LEU A 91 -27.94 11.73 -31.31
N ASN A 92 -27.58 11.69 -30.02
CA ASN A 92 -27.57 12.87 -29.16
C ASN A 92 -26.19 13.22 -28.60
N PHE A 93 -25.20 12.34 -28.73
CA PHE A 93 -23.89 12.48 -28.10
C PHE A 93 -23.19 13.77 -28.52
N ASP A 94 -23.03 14.01 -29.83
CA ASP A 94 -22.32 15.18 -30.36
C ASP A 94 -22.98 16.49 -29.92
N LYS A 95 -24.32 16.52 -29.96
CA LYS A 95 -25.10 17.68 -29.52
C LYS A 95 -25.01 17.91 -28.01
N ALA A 96 -24.91 16.83 -27.23
CA ALA A 96 -24.79 16.93 -25.78
C ALA A 96 -23.47 17.55 -25.37
N ILE A 97 -22.36 17.18 -26.02
CA ILE A 97 -21.01 17.68 -25.70
C ILE A 97 -20.67 19.04 -26.34
N GLU A 98 -21.54 19.57 -27.21
CA GLU A 98 -21.38 20.87 -27.85
C GLU A 98 -21.74 22.03 -26.90
N GLY A 99 -20.99 23.13 -27.00
CA GLY A 99 -21.28 24.38 -26.30
C GLY A 99 -20.57 24.57 -24.96
N GLU A 100 -21.02 25.58 -24.21
CA GLU A 100 -20.35 26.06 -22.98
C GLU A 100 -20.74 25.27 -21.71
N GLN A 101 -21.09 23.99 -21.85
CA GLN A 101 -21.39 23.09 -20.74
C GLN A 101 -20.32 22.00 -20.64
N TYR A 102 -19.88 21.71 -19.43
CA TYR A 102 -19.04 20.55 -19.16
C TYR A 102 -19.94 19.30 -19.14
N VAL A 103 -19.56 18.26 -19.87
CA VAL A 103 -20.29 16.99 -19.89
C VAL A 103 -19.35 15.88 -19.46
N ALA A 104 -19.64 15.31 -18.29
CA ALA A 104 -18.97 14.12 -17.80
C ALA A 104 -19.76 12.90 -18.29
N VAL A 105 -19.11 11.94 -18.94
CA VAL A 105 -19.74 10.75 -19.52
C VAL A 105 -19.09 9.50 -18.94
N LEU A 106 -19.90 8.62 -18.35
CA LEU A 106 -19.53 7.24 -18.03
C LEU A 106 -19.82 6.36 -19.24
N PHE A 107 -18.76 5.85 -19.86
CA PHE A 107 -18.86 4.79 -20.86
C PHE A 107 -18.85 3.44 -20.14
N TYR A 108 -19.86 2.62 -20.39
CA TYR A 108 -20.02 1.35 -19.70
C TYR A 108 -20.62 0.29 -20.60
N SER A 109 -20.54 -0.96 -20.17
CA SER A 109 -21.37 -2.05 -20.65
C SER A 109 -21.83 -2.88 -19.44
N PRO A 110 -23.07 -3.38 -19.40
CA PRO A 110 -23.57 -4.20 -18.29
C PRO A 110 -22.75 -5.48 -18.03
N THR A 111 -21.93 -5.91 -18.99
CA THR A 111 -21.08 -7.11 -18.88
C THR A 111 -19.63 -6.80 -18.49
N MET A 112 -19.27 -5.54 -18.26
CA MET A 112 -17.92 -5.16 -17.83
C MET A 112 -17.67 -5.52 -16.37
N ASP A 113 -16.40 -5.82 -16.06
CA ASP A 113 -15.97 -6.00 -14.69
C ASP A 113 -16.15 -4.69 -13.91
N GLU A 114 -16.60 -4.80 -12.66
CA GLU A 114 -16.82 -3.67 -11.73
C GLU A 114 -17.89 -2.65 -12.15
N TYR A 115 -18.69 -2.92 -13.19
CA TYR A 115 -19.74 -1.99 -13.66
C TYR A 115 -20.65 -1.47 -12.53
N ASP A 116 -21.19 -2.37 -11.69
CA ASP A 116 -22.11 -1.99 -10.62
C ASP A 116 -21.48 -0.99 -9.63
N TYR A 117 -20.17 -1.11 -9.38
CA TYR A 117 -19.42 -0.22 -8.50
C TYR A 117 -19.29 1.19 -9.12
N TYR A 118 -18.90 1.27 -10.39
CA TYR A 118 -18.79 2.53 -11.12
C TYR A 118 -20.15 3.21 -11.28
N ALA A 119 -21.19 2.47 -11.68
CA ALA A 119 -22.52 3.00 -11.88
C ALA A 119 -23.08 3.64 -10.60
N LEU A 120 -22.90 2.96 -9.46
CA LEU A 120 -23.38 3.45 -8.17
C LEU A 120 -22.68 4.74 -7.72
N HIS A 121 -21.35 4.78 -7.82
CA HIS A 121 -20.59 5.96 -7.45
C HIS A 121 -20.77 7.13 -8.41
N TRP A 122 -20.95 6.84 -9.70
CA TRP A 122 -21.25 7.84 -10.71
C TRP A 122 -22.60 8.52 -10.47
N GLU A 123 -23.63 7.73 -10.18
CA GLU A 123 -24.96 8.23 -9.88
C GLU A 123 -24.96 9.08 -8.60
N LYS A 124 -24.28 8.61 -7.55
CA LYS A 124 -24.14 9.41 -6.31
C LYS A 124 -23.39 10.72 -6.55
N ALA A 125 -22.33 10.70 -7.36
CA ALA A 125 -21.61 11.93 -7.74
C ALA A 125 -22.53 12.89 -8.54
N SER A 126 -23.39 12.35 -9.40
CA SER A 126 -24.39 13.11 -10.15
C SER A 126 -25.39 13.83 -9.23
N MET A 127 -25.95 13.10 -8.26
CA MET A 127 -26.84 13.67 -7.26
C MET A 127 -26.17 14.79 -6.45
N GLU A 128 -24.94 14.57 -5.97
CA GLU A 128 -24.19 15.56 -5.19
C GLU A 128 -23.84 16.83 -5.98
N LEU A 129 -23.46 16.66 -7.26
CA LEU A 129 -23.22 17.79 -8.15
C LEU A 129 -24.50 18.59 -8.38
N ALA A 130 -25.64 17.94 -8.60
CA ALA A 130 -26.91 18.64 -8.84
C ALA A 130 -27.33 19.54 -7.67
N GLU A 131 -27.12 19.12 -6.42
CA GLU A 131 -27.57 19.88 -5.24
C GLU A 131 -26.70 21.10 -4.91
N ASN A 132 -25.37 20.98 -4.97
CA ASN A 132 -24.46 21.97 -4.35
C ASN A 132 -23.38 22.54 -5.27
N ILE A 133 -23.43 22.29 -6.58
CA ILE A 133 -22.42 22.78 -7.55
C ILE A 133 -22.19 24.31 -7.52
N LYS A 134 -23.25 25.10 -7.33
CA LYS A 134 -23.18 26.57 -7.34
C LYS A 134 -22.32 27.16 -6.21
N ALA A 135 -22.06 26.38 -5.15
CA ALA A 135 -21.16 26.79 -4.09
C ALA A 135 -19.68 26.74 -4.52
N PHE A 136 -19.36 25.94 -5.54
CA PHE A 136 -17.98 25.66 -5.95
C PHE A 136 -17.62 26.31 -7.28
N THR A 137 -18.54 26.29 -8.26
CA THR A 137 -18.30 26.76 -9.62
C THR A 137 -19.55 27.41 -10.23
N THR A 138 -19.34 28.33 -11.16
CA THR A 138 -20.41 28.93 -11.98
C THR A 138 -20.63 28.16 -13.29
N ALA A 139 -19.76 27.21 -13.60
CA ALA A 139 -19.87 26.39 -14.80
C ALA A 139 -21.10 25.47 -14.73
N LYS A 140 -21.72 25.23 -15.88
CA LYS A 140 -22.76 24.21 -16.02
C LYS A 140 -22.07 22.86 -16.20
N ILE A 141 -22.46 21.87 -15.40
CA ILE A 141 -21.96 20.50 -15.48
C ILE A 141 -23.16 19.58 -15.74
N SER A 142 -23.06 18.74 -16.76
CA SER A 142 -23.94 17.61 -17.03
C SER A 142 -23.24 16.32 -16.65
N MET A 143 -23.95 15.41 -15.99
CA MET A 143 -23.51 14.04 -15.78
C MET A 143 -24.33 13.15 -16.70
N ALA A 144 -23.65 12.27 -17.42
CA ALA A 144 -24.24 11.43 -18.44
C ALA A 144 -23.62 10.03 -18.45
N ARG A 145 -24.28 9.10 -19.13
CA ARG A 145 -23.81 7.73 -19.34
C ARG A 145 -24.08 7.28 -20.77
N LEU A 146 -23.24 6.39 -21.30
CA LEU A 146 -23.35 5.84 -22.65
C LEU A 146 -23.04 4.33 -22.60
N ASP A 147 -24.02 3.52 -22.97
CA ASP A 147 -23.86 2.06 -23.05
C ASP A 147 -23.13 1.65 -24.34
N ILE A 148 -21.89 1.20 -24.24
CA ILE A 148 -21.07 0.80 -25.40
C ILE A 148 -21.28 -0.66 -25.83
N SER A 149 -22.19 -1.40 -25.19
CA SER A 149 -22.58 -2.74 -25.65
C SER A 149 -23.43 -2.71 -26.91
N GLU A 150 -24.12 -1.59 -27.17
CA GLU A 150 -24.93 -1.39 -28.36
C GLU A 150 -24.02 -1.18 -29.59
N PRO A 151 -24.27 -1.89 -30.71
CA PRO A 151 -23.45 -1.77 -31.92
C PRO A 151 -23.35 -0.34 -32.46
N GLU A 152 -24.41 0.45 -32.31
CA GLU A 152 -24.51 1.84 -32.78
C GLU A 152 -23.57 2.79 -32.00
N HIS A 153 -23.13 2.42 -30.79
CA HIS A 153 -22.27 3.25 -29.95
C HIS A 153 -20.78 2.89 -30.06
N GLN A 154 -20.44 1.81 -30.78
CA GLN A 154 -19.06 1.31 -30.86
C GLN A 154 -18.10 2.29 -31.57
N ASP A 155 -18.57 3.02 -32.58
CA ASP A 155 -17.74 4.01 -33.29
C ASP A 155 -17.32 5.17 -32.36
N ILE A 156 -18.19 5.56 -31.43
CA ILE A 156 -17.89 6.58 -30.42
C ILE A 156 -16.85 6.04 -29.43
N ALA A 157 -17.02 4.81 -28.95
CA ALA A 157 -16.07 4.16 -28.06
C ALA A 157 -14.66 4.05 -28.69
N LEU A 158 -14.59 3.66 -29.97
CA LEU A 158 -13.36 3.60 -30.74
C LEU A 158 -12.71 4.98 -30.91
N THR A 159 -13.51 6.01 -31.23
CA THR A 159 -13.03 7.38 -31.43
C THR A 159 -12.30 7.93 -30.21
N TYR A 160 -12.79 7.63 -29.00
CA TYR A 160 -12.20 8.11 -27.75
C TYR A 160 -11.27 7.11 -27.05
N GLY A 161 -11.02 5.94 -27.68
CA GLY A 161 -10.14 4.90 -27.16
C GLY A 161 -10.62 4.34 -25.81
N ILE A 162 -11.91 4.03 -25.72
CA ILE A 162 -12.55 3.54 -24.50
C ILE A 162 -12.20 2.05 -24.28
N SER A 163 -11.94 1.68 -23.03
CA SER A 163 -11.71 0.29 -22.61
C SER A 163 -12.96 -0.56 -22.83
N LEU A 164 -12.79 -1.79 -23.34
CA LEU A 164 -13.88 -2.76 -23.49
C LEU A 164 -14.04 -3.70 -22.30
N SER A 165 -13.09 -3.70 -21.36
CA SER A 165 -13.12 -4.59 -20.18
C SER A 165 -13.63 -3.93 -18.92
N THR A 166 -13.46 -2.61 -18.80
CA THR A 166 -13.72 -1.83 -17.57
C THR A 166 -14.39 -0.51 -17.92
N PRO A 167 -15.33 -0.01 -17.10
CA PRO A 167 -15.96 1.28 -17.34
C PRO A 167 -14.95 2.43 -17.39
N ASP A 168 -15.21 3.45 -18.21
CA ASP A 168 -14.34 4.60 -18.41
C ASP A 168 -15.12 5.91 -18.24
N MET A 169 -14.51 6.90 -17.61
CA MET A 169 -15.13 8.17 -17.26
C MET A 169 -14.38 9.31 -17.96
N ARG A 170 -15.05 10.01 -18.88
CA ARG A 170 -14.44 11.13 -19.63
C ARG A 170 -15.14 12.45 -19.35
N LEU A 171 -14.39 13.55 -19.52
CA LEU A 171 -14.92 14.90 -19.39
C LEU A 171 -14.73 15.68 -20.71
N PHE A 172 -15.83 16.25 -21.18
CA PHE A 172 -15.91 17.04 -22.40
C PHE A 172 -16.25 18.49 -22.09
N PHE A 173 -15.71 19.41 -22.89
CA PHE A 173 -16.09 20.81 -22.91
C PHE A 173 -15.96 21.36 -24.32
N ASN A 174 -17.03 21.96 -24.85
CA ASN A 174 -17.06 22.53 -26.20
C ASN A 174 -16.54 21.54 -27.27
N SER A 175 -17.10 20.33 -27.28
CA SER A 175 -16.73 19.20 -28.15
C SER A 175 -15.27 18.74 -28.05
N THR A 176 -14.51 19.26 -27.09
CA THR A 176 -13.12 18.88 -26.86
C THR A 176 -13.05 17.93 -25.68
N HIS A 177 -12.42 16.78 -25.89
CA HIS A 177 -12.06 15.86 -24.82
C HIS A 177 -10.92 16.47 -23.99
N LEU A 178 -11.16 16.74 -22.71
CA LEU A 178 -10.17 17.38 -21.83
C LEU A 178 -9.14 16.36 -21.34
N THR A 179 -9.55 15.54 -20.37
CA THR A 179 -8.72 14.51 -19.73
C THR A 179 -9.64 13.44 -19.17
N ALA A 180 -9.20 12.17 -19.20
CA ALA A 180 -9.89 11.09 -18.52
C ALA A 180 -9.96 11.36 -17.00
N ILE A 181 -11.06 10.97 -16.37
CA ILE A 181 -11.25 11.08 -14.94
C ILE A 181 -10.46 9.92 -14.31
N THR A 182 -9.29 10.24 -13.75
CA THR A 182 -8.31 9.27 -13.21
C THR A 182 -8.37 9.13 -11.70
N SER A 183 -9.50 9.50 -11.08
CA SER A 183 -9.68 9.39 -9.64
C SER A 183 -9.98 7.94 -9.22
N PRO A 184 -9.74 7.57 -7.95
CA PRO A 184 -10.43 6.44 -7.36
C PRO A 184 -11.93 6.55 -7.65
N VAL A 185 -12.61 5.43 -7.84
CA VAL A 185 -14.01 5.37 -8.29
C VAL A 185 -14.97 5.78 -7.15
N SER A 186 -14.52 6.53 -6.17
CA SER A 186 -15.40 7.07 -5.13
C SER A 186 -16.17 8.27 -5.68
N HIS A 187 -17.47 8.32 -5.40
CA HIS A 187 -18.33 9.46 -5.75
C HIS A 187 -17.76 10.83 -5.34
N GLN A 188 -17.07 10.86 -4.19
CA GLN A 188 -16.40 12.03 -3.65
C GLN A 188 -15.23 12.50 -4.54
N ASP A 189 -14.37 11.58 -4.97
CA ASP A 189 -13.21 11.92 -5.79
C ASP A 189 -13.63 12.27 -7.23
N ILE A 190 -14.66 11.60 -7.78
CA ILE A 190 -15.26 11.93 -9.09
C ILE A 190 -15.80 13.37 -9.08
N ARG A 191 -16.65 13.70 -8.08
CA ARG A 191 -17.20 15.05 -7.89
C ARG A 191 -16.08 16.09 -7.83
N GLN A 192 -15.07 15.80 -7.01
CA GLN A 192 -13.92 16.65 -6.80
C GLN A 192 -13.14 16.92 -8.09
N PHE A 193 -12.84 15.86 -8.85
CA PHE A 193 -12.12 15.97 -10.12
C PHE A 193 -12.88 16.87 -11.10
N ILE A 194 -14.18 16.61 -11.28
CA ILE A 194 -15.03 17.38 -12.20
C ILE A 194 -15.07 18.86 -11.79
N ILE A 195 -15.35 19.16 -10.52
CA ILE A 195 -15.35 20.54 -10.01
C ILE A 195 -14.01 21.22 -10.28
N ALA A 196 -12.90 20.54 -9.98
CA ALA A 196 -11.56 21.07 -10.18
C ALA A 196 -11.31 21.47 -11.65
N GLN A 197 -11.80 20.70 -12.62
CA GLN A 197 -11.67 21.02 -14.04
C GLN A 197 -12.45 22.26 -14.46
N THR A 198 -13.50 22.65 -13.74
CA THR A 198 -14.33 23.83 -14.07
C THR A 198 -13.83 25.16 -13.49
N ILE A 199 -12.95 25.13 -12.50
CA ILE A 199 -12.39 26.33 -11.84
C ILE A 199 -11.18 26.81 -12.66
N PRO A 200 -10.75 28.09 -12.66
CA PRO A 200 -9.45 28.45 -13.25
C PRO A 200 -8.28 27.71 -12.56
N SER A 201 -7.24 27.32 -13.32
CA SER A 201 -6.05 26.65 -12.76
C SER A 201 -5.31 27.52 -11.74
N VAL A 202 -5.30 28.83 -11.97
CA VAL A 202 -4.75 29.83 -11.05
C VAL A 202 -5.74 30.98 -10.85
N THR A 203 -5.99 31.35 -9.60
CA THR A 203 -6.83 32.50 -9.24
C THR A 203 -5.98 33.70 -8.83
N GLN A 204 -6.21 34.88 -9.43
CA GLN A 204 -5.63 36.13 -8.93
C GLN A 204 -6.46 36.64 -7.75
N LEU A 205 -5.81 36.99 -6.65
CA LEU A 205 -6.47 37.51 -5.46
C LEU A 205 -6.05 38.97 -5.23
N VAL A 206 -7.03 39.88 -5.16
CA VAL A 206 -6.78 41.33 -5.08
C VAL A 206 -7.21 41.97 -3.77
N SER A 207 -7.85 41.21 -2.87
CA SER A 207 -8.29 41.74 -1.56
C SER A 207 -8.20 40.70 -0.43
N ASP A 208 -8.14 41.18 0.82
CA ASP A 208 -8.17 40.32 2.01
C ASP A 208 -9.43 39.45 2.07
N LEU A 209 -10.56 39.96 1.57
CA LEU A 209 -11.82 39.22 1.54
C LEU A 209 -11.74 38.03 0.60
N GLU A 210 -11.15 38.21 -0.58
CA GLU A 210 -10.93 37.14 -1.55
C GLU A 210 -9.94 36.10 -1.03
N LEU A 211 -8.82 36.54 -0.43
CA LEU A 211 -7.85 35.65 0.22
C LEU A 211 -8.51 34.78 1.29
N LYS A 212 -9.28 35.38 2.20
CA LYS A 212 -9.99 34.65 3.26
C LYS A 212 -10.99 33.65 2.69
N LYS A 213 -11.77 34.05 1.67
CA LYS A 213 -12.74 33.16 0.99
C LYS A 213 -12.03 32.01 0.29
N TRP A 214 -10.96 32.30 -0.46
CA TRP A 214 -10.19 31.30 -1.19
C TRP A 214 -9.53 30.30 -0.23
N LYS A 215 -8.87 30.76 0.85
CA LYS A 215 -8.32 29.87 1.89
C LYS A 215 -9.36 28.94 2.50
N ARG A 216 -10.55 29.45 2.84
CA ARG A 216 -11.64 28.68 3.47
C ARG A 216 -12.36 27.72 2.52
N ARG A 217 -12.37 27.99 1.22
CA ARG A 217 -13.03 27.14 0.23
C ARG A 217 -12.39 25.75 0.25
N LYS A 218 -13.14 24.70 0.54
CA LYS A 218 -12.68 23.32 0.38
C LYS A 218 -13.19 22.82 -0.97
N VAL A 219 -12.29 22.63 -1.93
CA VAL A 219 -12.64 22.02 -3.23
C VAL A 219 -12.39 20.52 -3.19
N PHE A 220 -11.32 20.13 -2.51
CA PHE A 220 -10.94 18.74 -2.33
C PHE A 220 -11.47 18.24 -0.97
N ASN A 221 -11.99 17.01 -0.94
CA ASN A 221 -12.41 16.34 0.31
C ASN A 221 -11.17 15.87 1.10
N GLN A 222 -10.05 15.69 0.41
CA GLN A 222 -8.74 15.34 0.96
C GLN A 222 -8.06 16.52 1.69
N ALA A 223 -6.81 16.31 2.13
CA ALA A 223 -5.88 17.34 2.60
C ALA A 223 -5.96 18.63 1.75
N ASN A 224 -6.39 19.75 2.35
CA ASN A 224 -6.64 20.99 1.61
C ASN A 224 -5.33 21.75 1.36
N LEU A 225 -4.55 21.24 0.42
CA LEU A 225 -3.29 21.81 -0.03
C LEU A 225 -3.54 22.94 -1.05
N LYS A 226 -2.85 24.06 -0.87
CA LYS A 226 -2.95 25.21 -1.77
C LYS A 226 -1.62 25.93 -1.93
N PHE A 227 -1.26 26.31 -3.15
CA PHE A 227 -0.12 27.20 -3.36
C PHE A 227 -0.58 28.66 -3.46
N LEU A 228 0.10 29.52 -2.72
CA LEU A 228 -0.03 30.97 -2.81
C LEU A 228 1.32 31.55 -3.24
N ALA A 229 1.34 32.22 -4.38
CA ALA A 229 2.53 32.91 -4.91
C ALA A 229 2.38 34.43 -4.81
N HIS A 230 3.49 35.11 -4.59
CA HIS A 230 3.61 36.51 -5.01
C HIS A 230 4.08 36.53 -6.46
N ALA A 231 3.43 37.29 -7.34
CA ALA A 231 3.91 37.49 -8.70
C ALA A 231 4.13 38.98 -8.96
N SER A 232 5.38 39.39 -9.13
CA SER A 232 5.71 40.75 -9.56
C SER A 232 5.35 40.92 -11.04
N ASN A 233 4.96 42.14 -11.42
CA ASN A 233 4.78 42.52 -12.82
C ASN A 233 6.11 42.55 -13.59
N ASP A 234 7.24 42.54 -12.89
CA ASP A 234 8.59 42.58 -13.49
C ASP A 234 9.10 41.20 -13.93
N ASP A 235 8.37 40.11 -13.62
CA ASP A 235 8.77 38.73 -13.93
C ASP A 235 7.57 37.92 -14.49
N PRO A 236 7.18 38.17 -15.75
CA PRO A 236 6.04 37.48 -16.38
C PRO A 236 6.33 35.98 -16.63
N ASP A 237 7.61 35.61 -16.79
CA ASP A 237 8.03 34.25 -17.08
C ASP A 237 7.75 33.34 -15.87
N ALA A 238 8.08 33.78 -14.66
CA ALA A 238 7.77 33.03 -13.43
C ALA A 238 6.27 32.76 -13.26
N LEU A 239 5.42 33.74 -13.58
CA LEU A 239 3.96 33.57 -13.53
C LEU A 239 3.47 32.57 -14.60
N SER A 240 4.09 32.57 -15.79
CA SER A 240 3.76 31.61 -16.85
C SER A 240 4.08 30.17 -16.44
N THR A 241 5.26 29.93 -15.84
CA THR A 241 5.65 28.63 -15.30
C THR A 241 4.71 28.18 -14.19
N PHE A 242 4.37 29.09 -13.27
CA PHE A 242 3.41 28.81 -12.20
C PHE A 242 2.04 28.38 -12.74
N LYS A 243 1.53 29.08 -13.76
CA LYS A 243 0.26 28.72 -14.43
C LYS A 243 0.31 27.38 -15.15
N SER A 244 1.44 27.04 -15.78
CA SER A 244 1.63 25.75 -16.44
C SER A 244 1.52 24.60 -15.44
N VAL A 245 2.32 24.64 -14.37
CA VAL A 245 2.31 23.59 -13.33
C VAL A 245 0.94 23.50 -12.64
N ALA A 246 0.30 24.65 -12.40
CA ALA A 246 -1.04 24.69 -11.83
C ALA A 246 -2.11 24.06 -12.74
N SER A 247 -1.94 24.13 -14.07
CA SER A 247 -2.83 23.48 -15.02
C SER A 247 -2.77 21.96 -14.89
N ASP A 248 -1.56 21.41 -14.76
CA ASP A 248 -1.34 19.96 -14.63
C ASP A 248 -1.80 19.41 -13.28
N LEU A 249 -1.68 20.21 -12.21
CA LEU A 249 -2.02 19.81 -10.84
C LEU A 249 -3.39 20.28 -10.36
N LYS A 250 -4.20 20.84 -11.26
CA LYS A 250 -5.50 21.44 -10.96
C LYS A 250 -6.47 20.51 -10.23
N ALA A 251 -6.42 19.22 -10.52
CA ALA A 251 -7.27 18.20 -9.89
C ALA A 251 -6.82 17.79 -8.48
N LYS A 252 -5.63 18.22 -8.04
CA LYS A 252 -5.01 17.81 -6.77
C LYS A 252 -4.82 18.98 -5.80
N VAL A 253 -4.46 20.16 -6.30
CA VAL A 253 -4.06 21.32 -5.49
C VAL A 253 -4.61 22.61 -6.07
N GLN A 254 -4.97 23.57 -5.20
CA GLN A 254 -5.44 24.89 -5.64
C GLN A 254 -4.27 25.86 -5.76
N PHE A 255 -4.25 26.68 -6.80
CA PHE A 255 -3.20 27.68 -7.00
C PHE A 255 -3.79 29.09 -7.04
N ALA A 256 -3.13 30.02 -6.36
CA ALA A 256 -3.45 31.43 -6.42
C ALA A 256 -2.19 32.29 -6.38
N TYR A 257 -2.33 33.51 -6.87
CA TYR A 257 -1.27 34.51 -6.76
C TYR A 257 -1.82 35.88 -6.36
N VAL A 258 -0.94 36.69 -5.78
CA VAL A 258 -1.18 38.08 -5.40
C VAL A 258 -0.06 38.93 -6.02
N THR A 259 -0.40 40.10 -6.53
CA THR A 259 0.57 41.06 -7.10
C THR A 259 0.99 42.15 -6.10
N ASP A 260 0.17 42.39 -5.07
CA ASP A 260 0.48 43.32 -3.97
C ASP A 260 1.24 42.59 -2.85
N LEU A 261 2.50 42.99 -2.64
CA LEU A 261 3.36 42.43 -1.61
C LEU A 261 2.82 42.64 -0.18
N ALA A 262 2.14 43.77 0.08
CA ALA A 262 1.55 44.03 1.39
C ALA A 262 0.37 43.08 1.66
N LEU A 263 -0.46 42.85 0.64
CA LEU A 263 -1.56 41.89 0.71
C LEU A 263 -1.04 40.44 0.86
N PHE A 264 0.03 40.09 0.14
CA PHE A 264 0.67 38.77 0.26
C PHE A 264 1.20 38.53 1.68
N ARG A 265 1.82 39.53 2.31
CA ARG A 265 2.36 39.47 3.68
C ARG A 265 1.32 39.60 4.78
N SER A 266 0.07 39.95 4.44
CA SER A 266 -0.97 40.20 5.43
C SER A 266 -1.32 38.94 6.24
N PRO A 267 -2.00 39.08 7.39
CA PRO A 267 -2.53 37.93 8.13
C PRO A 267 -3.50 37.06 7.31
N SER A 268 -4.12 37.66 6.28
CA SER A 268 -4.95 36.93 5.33
C SER A 268 -4.14 36.19 4.27
N GLY A 269 -2.91 36.63 3.99
CA GLY A 269 -1.94 36.07 3.05
C GLY A 269 -1.04 34.99 3.68
N VAL A 270 0.28 35.15 3.68
CA VAL A 270 1.20 34.17 4.27
C VAL A 270 1.50 34.44 5.75
N ASP A 271 1.08 35.58 6.29
CA ASP A 271 1.35 36.00 7.68
C ASP A 271 2.84 35.93 8.07
N ILE A 272 3.71 36.26 7.11
CA ILE A 272 5.17 36.33 7.28
C ILE A 272 5.61 37.73 6.85
N PRO A 273 5.94 38.62 7.79
CA PRO A 273 6.27 40.02 7.50
C PRO A 273 7.39 40.20 6.47
N ASP A 274 8.37 39.31 6.48
CA ASP A 274 9.56 39.38 5.64
C ASP A 274 9.50 38.44 4.42
N ALA A 275 8.32 37.94 4.05
CA ALA A 275 8.19 37.08 2.87
C ALA A 275 8.71 37.80 1.61
N ALA A 276 9.62 37.15 0.88
CA ALA A 276 10.28 37.75 -0.28
C ALA A 276 9.30 37.97 -1.45
N ALA A 277 9.59 38.95 -2.30
CA ALA A 277 8.89 39.05 -3.59
C ALA A 277 9.19 37.80 -4.44
N ASN A 278 8.23 37.41 -5.28
CA ASN A 278 8.30 36.22 -6.15
C ASN A 278 8.48 34.89 -5.39
N SER A 279 8.13 34.86 -4.11
CA SER A 279 8.13 33.62 -3.31
C SER A 279 6.82 32.87 -3.42
N ILE A 280 6.89 31.55 -3.20
CA ILE A 280 5.77 30.63 -3.29
C ILE A 280 5.65 29.89 -1.97
N TYR A 281 4.44 29.75 -1.45
CA TYR A 281 4.16 29.02 -0.22
C TYR A 281 3.08 27.96 -0.42
N LEU A 282 3.26 26.80 0.20
CA LEU A 282 2.22 25.81 0.39
C LEU A 282 1.45 26.13 1.67
N LEU A 283 0.15 26.31 1.54
CA LEU A 283 -0.82 26.48 2.59
C LEU A 283 -1.59 25.18 2.77
N ARG A 284 -1.84 24.81 4.01
CA ARG A 284 -2.56 23.58 4.37
C ARG A 284 -3.47 23.82 5.57
N ASP A 285 -4.58 23.08 5.62
CA ASP A 285 -5.61 23.26 6.65
C ASP A 285 -5.45 22.36 7.88
N PHE A 286 -4.58 21.36 7.80
CA PHE A 286 -4.17 20.47 8.89
C PHE A 286 -2.87 20.94 9.58
N ALA A 287 -2.41 20.21 10.60
CA ALA A 287 -1.46 20.64 11.66
C ALA A 287 -0.13 21.28 11.20
N THR A 288 0.55 21.93 12.16
CA THR A 288 1.74 22.81 12.03
C THR A 288 2.91 22.18 11.24
N PRO A 289 3.65 22.96 10.42
CA PRO A 289 3.38 24.35 10.02
C PRO A 289 2.31 24.44 8.93
N LYS A 290 1.33 25.33 9.09
CA LYS A 290 0.25 25.51 8.10
C LYS A 290 0.71 26.19 6.80
N ILE A 291 1.85 26.84 6.85
CA ILE A 291 2.42 27.65 5.76
C ILE A 291 3.88 27.24 5.63
N ILE A 292 4.24 26.69 4.48
CA ILE A 292 5.58 26.17 4.19
C ILE A 292 6.14 26.90 2.97
N PRO A 293 7.31 27.55 3.08
CA PRO A 293 7.96 28.14 1.91
C PRO A 293 8.37 27.04 0.94
N PHE A 294 8.05 27.22 -0.35
CA PHE A 294 8.67 26.44 -1.39
C PHE A 294 10.11 26.95 -1.59
N PRO A 295 11.15 26.10 -1.51
CA PRO A 295 12.55 26.49 -1.63
C PRO A 295 12.92 26.82 -3.09
N THR A 296 12.43 27.94 -3.61
CA THR A 296 12.69 28.39 -4.99
C THR A 296 14.16 28.70 -5.28
N HIS A 297 14.99 28.90 -4.24
CA HIS A 297 16.43 29.11 -4.38
C HIS A 297 17.21 27.82 -4.66
N ASP A 298 16.77 26.70 -4.09
CA ASP A 298 17.49 25.43 -4.17
C ASP A 298 16.96 24.54 -5.29
N ARG A 299 15.73 24.80 -5.76
CA ARG A 299 15.10 24.01 -6.83
C ARG A 299 14.11 24.83 -7.68
N PRO A 300 14.01 24.53 -8.98
CA PRO A 300 13.07 25.20 -9.87
C PRO A 300 11.62 24.83 -9.53
N PHE A 301 10.69 25.73 -9.85
CA PHE A 301 9.25 25.45 -9.78
C PHE A 301 8.82 24.63 -11.00
N SER A 302 9.09 23.33 -11.01
CA SER A 302 8.70 22.37 -12.04
C SER A 302 7.63 21.39 -11.52
N LEU A 303 6.95 20.69 -12.43
CA LEU A 303 5.93 19.68 -12.08
C LEU A 303 6.49 18.64 -11.08
N ASP A 304 7.62 18.02 -11.39
CA ASP A 304 8.25 17.00 -10.54
C ASP A 304 8.63 17.54 -9.16
N SER A 305 9.18 18.76 -9.10
CA SER A 305 9.58 19.41 -7.84
C SER A 305 8.37 19.72 -6.97
N VAL A 306 7.26 20.13 -7.57
CA VAL A 306 6.02 20.43 -6.85
C VAL A 306 5.35 19.14 -6.37
N VAL A 307 5.29 18.08 -7.20
CA VAL A 307 4.77 16.77 -6.80
C VAL A 307 5.57 16.19 -5.63
N SER A 308 6.90 16.19 -5.72
CA SER A 308 7.77 15.71 -4.64
C SER A 308 7.58 16.53 -3.35
N PHE A 309 7.38 17.84 -3.46
CA PHE A 309 7.11 18.69 -2.30
C PHE A 309 5.75 18.44 -1.66
N ILE A 310 4.72 18.22 -2.48
CA ILE A 310 3.39 17.82 -1.99
C ILE A 310 3.52 16.50 -1.24
N ASP A 311 4.17 15.49 -1.83
CA ASP A 311 4.37 14.18 -1.22
C ASP A 311 5.11 14.27 0.13
N GLY A 312 6.05 15.21 0.29
CA GLY A 312 6.76 15.44 1.55
C GLY A 312 5.93 16.15 2.64
N HIS A 313 4.90 16.90 2.25
CA HIS A 313 4.18 17.82 3.16
C HIS A 313 2.66 17.63 3.21
N ASN A 314 2.13 16.61 2.53
CA ASN A 314 0.72 16.23 2.54
C ASN A 314 0.29 15.52 3.85
N THR A 315 1.24 15.24 4.74
CA THR A 315 1.01 14.65 6.07
C THR A 315 1.29 15.67 7.19
N PRO A 316 0.49 15.68 8.28
CA PRO A 316 0.80 16.48 9.46
C PRO A 316 2.07 15.94 10.14
N TRP A 317 2.71 16.76 10.97
CA TRP A 317 3.80 16.28 11.82
C TRP A 317 3.34 15.22 12.82
N LEU A 318 2.13 15.38 13.36
CA LEU A 318 1.49 14.41 14.24
C LEU A 318 0.16 13.99 13.62
N THR A 319 0.05 12.71 13.30
CA THR A 319 -1.20 12.09 12.87
C THR A 319 -1.92 11.49 14.08
N ASN A 320 -3.20 11.79 14.25
CA ASN A 320 -4.03 11.09 15.23
C ASN A 320 -4.52 9.77 14.61
N LEU A 321 -4.03 8.64 15.10
CA LEU A 321 -4.51 7.32 14.64
C LEU A 321 -5.95 7.06 15.08
N ALA A 322 -6.50 7.81 16.04
CA ALA A 322 -7.89 7.75 16.46
C ALA A 322 -8.80 8.75 15.68
N ASP A 323 -8.28 9.44 14.65
CA ASP A 323 -9.08 10.42 13.89
C ASP A 323 -10.27 9.75 13.17
N LYS A 324 -11.36 10.51 13.02
CA LYS A 324 -12.53 10.14 12.21
C LYS A 324 -12.26 10.35 10.73
N ASP A 325 -11.28 11.21 10.39
CA ASP A 325 -10.81 11.36 9.02
C ASP A 325 -9.89 10.21 8.63
N GLU A 326 -10.49 9.16 8.09
CA GLU A 326 -9.79 7.96 7.60
C GLU A 326 -8.82 8.25 6.46
N HIS A 327 -9.06 9.31 5.68
CA HIS A 327 -8.17 9.68 4.60
C HIS A 327 -6.79 10.08 5.14
N THR A 328 -6.76 10.86 6.22
CA THR A 328 -5.51 11.28 6.86
C THR A 328 -4.75 10.09 7.45
N VAL A 329 -5.44 9.14 8.09
CA VAL A 329 -4.83 7.93 8.63
C VAL A 329 -4.30 7.03 7.52
N ARG A 330 -5.06 6.87 6.43
CA ARG A 330 -4.63 6.13 5.24
C ARG A 330 -3.38 6.73 4.60
N LEU A 331 -3.38 8.05 4.37
CA LEU A 331 -2.21 8.76 3.84
C LEU A 331 -0.98 8.53 4.71
N PHE A 332 -1.14 8.53 6.03
CA PHE A 332 -0.05 8.22 6.96
C PHE A 332 0.43 6.78 6.79
N LEU A 333 -0.44 5.78 6.78
CA LEU A 333 -0.05 4.37 6.69
C LEU A 333 0.62 4.04 5.35
N GLU A 334 0.06 4.52 4.24
CA GLU A 334 0.53 4.25 2.87
C GLU A 334 1.70 5.14 2.41
N HIS A 335 2.13 6.08 3.26
CA HIS A 335 3.18 7.03 2.90
C HIS A 335 4.48 6.30 2.46
N LYS A 336 5.17 6.87 1.47
CA LYS A 336 6.37 6.27 0.85
C LYS A 336 7.55 6.07 1.80
N LYS A 337 7.63 6.88 2.86
CA LYS A 337 8.66 6.76 3.92
C LYS A 337 8.59 5.37 4.55
N PRO A 338 9.72 4.72 4.87
CA PRO A 338 9.73 3.36 5.39
C PRO A 338 9.25 3.27 6.85
N PHE A 339 9.55 4.28 7.68
CA PHE A 339 9.31 4.22 9.12
C PHE A 339 8.10 5.03 9.60
N ARG A 340 7.43 4.52 10.63
CA ARG A 340 6.40 5.21 11.43
C ARG A 340 6.75 5.12 12.90
N ALA A 341 6.60 6.21 13.65
CA ALA A 341 6.69 6.23 15.10
C ALA A 341 5.28 6.47 15.66
N LEU A 342 4.78 5.52 16.46
CA LEU A 342 3.43 5.51 17.02
C LEU A 342 3.54 5.64 18.55
N ALA A 343 3.07 6.77 19.08
CA ALA A 343 3.05 7.03 20.51
C ALA A 343 1.70 6.64 21.11
N PHE A 344 1.73 5.83 22.16
CA PHE A 344 0.53 5.29 22.81
C PHE A 344 0.29 5.97 24.15
N PHE A 345 -0.90 6.55 24.32
CA PHE A 345 -1.29 7.26 25.54
C PHE A 345 -2.53 6.64 26.18
N LYS A 346 -2.60 6.66 27.51
CA LYS A 346 -3.80 6.26 28.27
C LYS A 346 -4.84 7.37 28.39
N THR A 347 -4.39 8.63 28.41
CA THR A 347 -5.27 9.77 28.63
C THR A 347 -4.86 10.94 27.75
N ASN A 348 -5.83 11.78 27.40
CA ASN A 348 -5.58 12.99 26.64
C ASN A 348 -4.67 13.98 27.38
N ALA A 349 -4.68 13.99 28.73
CA ALA A 349 -3.80 14.84 29.52
C ALA A 349 -2.32 14.50 29.32
N MET A 350 -1.98 13.21 29.22
CA MET A 350 -0.62 12.76 28.92
C MET A 350 -0.19 13.15 27.51
N LEU A 351 -1.08 13.00 26.53
CA LEU A 351 -0.83 13.45 25.16
C LEU A 351 -0.52 14.94 25.11
N VAL A 352 -1.34 15.78 25.76
CA VAL A 352 -1.14 17.25 25.80
C VAL A 352 0.23 17.60 26.38
N ALA A 353 0.66 16.92 27.45
CA ALA A 353 1.97 17.13 28.06
C ALA A 353 3.13 16.71 27.13
N ALA A 354 2.97 15.61 26.37
CA ALA A 354 3.99 15.08 25.48
C ALA A 354 3.99 15.72 24.07
N THR A 355 2.93 16.44 23.69
CA THR A 355 2.76 17.01 22.34
C THR A 355 3.97 17.83 21.87
N PRO A 356 4.54 18.76 22.67
CA PRO A 356 5.72 19.53 22.24
C PRO A 356 6.95 18.65 21.96
N ALA A 357 7.11 17.55 22.72
CA ALA A 357 8.19 16.59 22.51
C ALA A 357 7.96 15.76 21.23
N LEU A 358 6.72 15.31 20.99
CA LEU A 358 6.37 14.60 19.77
C LEU A 358 6.53 15.47 18.51
N GLU A 359 6.10 16.74 18.55
CA GLU A 359 6.30 17.68 17.43
C GLU A 359 7.79 17.94 17.17
N ALA A 360 8.60 18.04 18.24
CA ALA A 360 10.04 18.17 18.09
C ALA A 360 10.66 16.92 17.44
N LEU A 361 10.24 15.72 17.85
CA LEU A 361 10.68 14.46 17.25
C LEU A 361 10.31 14.39 15.76
N ALA A 362 9.05 14.71 15.43
CA ALA A 362 8.53 14.70 14.06
C ALA A 362 9.27 15.69 13.15
N ARG A 363 9.66 16.85 13.69
CA ARG A 363 10.44 17.84 12.96
C ARG A 363 11.87 17.35 12.72
N ASP A 364 12.52 16.80 13.75
CA ASP A 364 13.94 16.42 13.68
C ASP A 364 14.18 15.20 12.76
N PHE A 365 13.21 14.28 12.69
CA PHE A 365 13.28 13.08 11.84
C PHE A 365 12.31 13.12 10.67
N HIS A 366 11.88 14.32 10.24
CA HIS A 366 10.82 14.49 9.25
C HIS A 366 11.08 13.68 7.98
N ASP A 367 12.31 13.65 7.49
CA ASP A 367 12.66 13.02 6.21
C ASP A 367 12.56 11.49 6.24
N ASP A 368 12.78 10.87 7.40
CA ASP A 368 12.87 9.41 7.54
C ASP A 368 11.63 8.78 8.20
N VAL A 369 10.99 9.50 9.13
CA VAL A 369 9.96 8.97 10.04
C VAL A 369 8.74 9.87 10.07
N LEU A 370 7.55 9.28 9.92
CA LEU A 370 6.30 9.96 10.27
C LEU A 370 5.88 9.63 11.70
N VAL A 371 5.39 10.61 12.44
CA VAL A 371 4.99 10.43 13.84
C VAL A 371 3.47 10.49 13.94
N ALA A 372 2.91 9.55 14.68
CA ALA A 372 1.50 9.52 15.03
C ALA A 372 1.33 9.19 16.50
N TYR A 373 0.11 9.39 16.98
CA TYR A 373 -0.28 9.02 18.32
C TYR A 373 -1.66 8.38 18.33
N THR A 374 -1.92 7.62 19.39
CA THR A 374 -3.27 7.18 19.76
C THR A 374 -3.49 7.42 21.25
N VAL A 375 -4.73 7.66 21.62
CA VAL A 375 -5.18 7.75 23.01
C VAL A 375 -6.19 6.64 23.23
N GLU A 376 -6.00 5.87 24.28
CA GLU A 376 -6.93 4.82 24.71
C GLU A 376 -8.37 5.38 24.78
N ASP A 377 -9.28 4.75 24.05
CA ASP A 377 -10.70 5.08 24.10
C ASP A 377 -11.33 4.34 25.29
N PRO A 378 -11.87 5.06 26.30
CA PRO A 378 -12.52 4.41 27.44
C PRO A 378 -13.71 3.53 27.07
N GLU A 379 -14.31 3.75 25.90
CA GLU A 379 -15.44 2.96 25.38
C GLU A 379 -14.96 1.69 24.64
N ASP A 380 -13.69 1.62 24.23
CA ASP A 380 -13.09 0.45 23.60
C ASP A 380 -12.55 -0.51 24.66
N ALA A 381 -13.41 -1.43 25.10
CA ALA A 381 -13.05 -2.46 26.08
C ALA A 381 -11.91 -3.40 25.63
N THR A 382 -11.51 -3.35 24.35
CA THR A 382 -10.44 -4.19 23.78
C THR A 382 -9.11 -3.47 23.58
N ASN A 383 -9.07 -2.13 23.72
CA ASN A 383 -7.91 -1.31 23.37
C ASN A 383 -7.33 -1.71 22.01
N PHE A 384 -8.18 -1.66 20.98
CA PHE A 384 -7.93 -2.22 19.66
C PHE A 384 -6.56 -1.82 19.10
N ASP A 385 -6.18 -0.55 19.23
CA ASP A 385 -4.89 -0.06 18.73
C ASP A 385 -3.69 -0.75 19.44
N TYR A 386 -3.74 -0.91 20.76
CA TYR A 386 -2.67 -1.61 21.50
C TYR A 386 -2.59 -3.08 21.07
N GLN A 387 -3.74 -3.75 20.95
CA GLN A 387 -3.79 -5.15 20.53
C GLN A 387 -3.34 -5.34 19.08
N PHE A 388 -3.76 -4.47 18.17
CA PHE A 388 -3.41 -4.52 16.75
C PHE A 388 -1.91 -4.36 16.53
N TRP A 389 -1.29 -3.47 17.30
CA TRP A 389 0.14 -3.19 17.20
C TRP A 389 1.02 -4.08 18.09
N ASP A 390 0.44 -5.00 18.87
CA ASP A 390 1.12 -5.84 19.88
C ASP A 390 1.87 -5.01 20.94
N VAL A 391 1.30 -3.86 21.33
CA VAL A 391 1.89 -2.96 22.33
C VAL A 391 1.28 -3.23 23.70
N PRO A 392 2.10 -3.51 24.74
CA PRO A 392 1.62 -3.60 26.11
C PRO A 392 0.97 -2.29 26.58
N SER A 393 -0.21 -2.37 27.19
CA SER A 393 -0.94 -1.21 27.72
C SER A 393 -0.60 -0.89 29.18
N ASP A 394 0.41 -1.53 29.77
CA ASP A 394 0.80 -1.32 31.16
C ASP A 394 1.54 0.01 31.36
N LYS A 395 2.40 0.40 30.41
CA LYS A 395 3.28 1.57 30.47
C LYS A 395 3.16 2.49 29.24
N PRO A 396 3.64 3.74 29.32
CA PRO A 396 3.82 4.59 28.16
C PRO A 396 4.73 3.92 27.13
N ALA A 397 4.34 3.99 25.85
CA ALA A 397 5.08 3.34 24.78
C ALA A 397 5.25 4.22 23.54
N LEU A 398 6.40 4.04 22.89
CA LEU A 398 6.68 4.49 21.54
C LEU A 398 7.08 3.27 20.70
N LEU A 399 6.29 2.97 19.68
CA LEU A 399 6.56 1.92 18.71
C LEU A 399 7.11 2.54 17.43
N VAL A 400 8.27 2.11 16.96
CA VAL A 400 8.73 2.41 15.59
C VAL A 400 8.51 1.19 14.72
N VAL A 401 7.84 1.38 13.58
CA VAL A 401 7.51 0.30 12.63
C VAL A 401 8.16 0.59 11.30
N HIS A 402 8.86 -0.40 10.75
CA HIS A 402 9.25 -0.40 9.34
C HIS A 402 8.11 -0.98 8.49
N MET A 403 7.32 -0.14 7.83
CA MET A 403 6.06 -0.55 7.18
C MET A 403 6.20 -1.65 6.12
N LYS A 404 7.27 -1.63 5.31
CA LYS A 404 7.47 -2.67 4.25
C LYS A 404 7.96 -4.02 4.79
N ARG A 405 8.83 -4.00 5.82
CA ARG A 405 9.48 -5.19 6.39
C ARG A 405 8.67 -5.76 7.55
N ASP A 406 7.79 -4.96 8.13
CA ASP A 406 7.00 -5.25 9.33
C ASP A 406 7.91 -5.52 10.55
N ARG A 407 8.96 -4.69 10.70
CA ARG A 407 9.84 -4.70 11.87
C ARG A 407 9.26 -3.78 12.92
N LYS A 408 9.04 -4.30 14.13
CA LYS A 408 8.51 -3.55 15.25
C LYS A 408 9.63 -3.30 16.26
N PHE A 409 9.85 -2.04 16.62
CA PHE A 409 10.81 -1.63 17.64
C PHE A 409 10.03 -0.95 18.76
N LEU A 410 10.05 -1.50 19.97
CA LEU A 410 9.25 -1.01 21.08
C LEU A 410 10.12 -0.37 22.17
N LEU A 411 9.82 0.89 22.50
CA LEU A 411 10.27 1.55 23.72
C LEU A 411 9.09 1.65 24.69
N SER A 412 9.04 0.80 25.72
CA SER A 412 7.99 0.81 26.75
C SER A 412 8.58 1.04 28.14
N THR A 413 8.53 2.29 28.60
CA THR A 413 9.09 2.75 29.89
C THR A 413 8.30 3.96 30.40
N ASP A 414 8.41 4.27 31.70
CA ASP A 414 7.71 5.44 32.28
C ASP A 414 8.13 6.78 31.65
N THR A 415 9.32 6.81 31.03
CA THR A 415 9.93 7.96 30.36
C THR A 415 9.95 7.80 28.83
N ALA A 416 9.10 6.93 28.26
CA ALA A 416 9.11 6.64 26.82
C ALA A 416 8.77 7.86 25.96
N HIS A 417 8.01 8.82 26.48
CA HIS A 417 7.61 10.04 25.77
C HIS A 417 8.52 11.25 26.06
N ASP A 418 9.62 11.06 26.78
CA ASP A 418 10.63 12.09 26.97
C ASP A 418 11.41 12.31 25.66
N LEU A 419 11.55 13.57 25.24
CA LEU A 419 12.17 13.92 23.96
C LEU A 419 13.55 13.29 23.76
N THR A 420 14.41 13.30 24.77
CA THR A 420 15.75 12.72 24.70
C THR A 420 15.70 11.22 24.43
N ASN A 421 14.85 10.49 25.15
CA ASN A 421 14.70 9.04 25.00
C ASN A 421 14.13 8.70 23.63
N MET A 422 13.10 9.42 23.18
CA MET A 422 12.52 9.23 21.86
C MET A 422 13.55 9.49 20.75
N ARG A 423 14.34 10.56 20.84
CA ARG A 423 15.39 10.88 19.86
C ARG A 423 16.45 9.80 19.80
N THR A 424 16.97 9.37 20.95
CA THR A 424 17.97 8.30 21.01
C THR A 424 17.41 7.01 20.41
N PHE A 425 16.19 6.64 20.79
CA PHE A 425 15.55 5.43 20.32
C PHE A 425 15.33 5.45 18.79
N VAL A 426 14.76 6.52 18.24
CA VAL A 426 14.57 6.64 16.79
C VAL A 426 15.91 6.65 16.06
N ALA A 427 16.92 7.35 16.57
CA ALA A 427 18.27 7.33 15.99
C ALA A 427 18.91 5.93 16.02
N ASP A 428 18.70 5.16 17.09
CA ASP A 428 19.18 3.78 17.19
C ASP A 428 18.43 2.84 16.24
N VAL A 429 17.13 3.04 16.01
CA VAL A 429 16.37 2.30 15.00
C VAL A 429 16.90 2.60 13.59
N LEU A 430 17.04 3.88 13.23
CA LEU A 430 17.55 4.29 11.93
C LEU A 430 19.00 3.83 11.70
N ALA A 431 19.81 3.78 12.75
CA ALA A 431 21.16 3.27 12.71
C ALA A 431 21.27 1.74 12.91
N LYS A 432 20.14 1.01 12.92
CA LYS A 432 20.07 -0.46 13.07
C LYS A 432 20.73 -1.01 14.36
N ARG A 433 20.79 -0.20 15.41
CA ARG A 433 21.28 -0.59 16.75
C ARG A 433 20.18 -1.08 17.68
N ALA A 434 18.93 -0.71 17.42
CA ALA A 434 17.78 -1.15 18.21
C ALA A 434 17.41 -2.61 17.90
N THR A 435 16.97 -3.34 18.92
CA THR A 435 16.44 -4.70 18.77
C THR A 435 15.02 -4.66 18.22
N ALA A 436 14.76 -5.37 17.13
CA ALA A 436 13.42 -5.50 16.54
C ALA A 436 12.74 -6.80 16.98
N GLU A 437 11.44 -6.75 17.16
CA GLU A 437 10.59 -7.92 17.01
C GLU A 437 10.40 -8.18 15.51
N LEU A 438 10.80 -9.37 15.09
CA LEU A 438 10.74 -9.81 13.69
C LEU A 438 9.59 -10.78 13.50
N LYS A 439 8.84 -10.61 12.43
CA LYS A 439 7.85 -11.61 12.02
C LYS A 439 8.52 -12.96 11.73
N SER A 440 7.87 -14.03 12.14
CA SER A 440 8.25 -15.41 11.81
C SER A 440 7.00 -16.24 11.62
N GLN A 441 6.91 -16.97 10.51
CA GLN A 441 5.89 -18.00 10.38
C GLN A 441 6.25 -19.22 11.23
N THR A 442 5.27 -20.07 11.49
CA THR A 442 5.51 -21.39 12.07
C THR A 442 6.23 -22.29 11.05
N PRO A 443 7.32 -22.98 11.44
CA PRO A 443 7.95 -23.98 10.58
C PRO A 443 6.94 -25.06 10.15
N PRO A 444 6.96 -25.54 8.89
CA PRO A 444 6.13 -26.66 8.46
C PRO A 444 6.37 -27.92 9.31
N THR A 445 5.33 -28.74 9.51
CA THR A 445 5.48 -30.06 10.16
C THR A 445 4.76 -31.12 9.33
N PRO A 446 5.46 -32.05 8.67
CA PRO A 446 6.92 -32.26 8.70
C PRO A 446 7.70 -31.29 7.79
N ASN A 447 8.93 -30.93 8.16
CA ASN A 447 9.85 -30.11 7.36
C ASN A 447 10.99 -30.96 6.76
N THR A 448 10.66 -32.11 6.18
CA THR A 448 11.63 -33.12 5.72
C THR A 448 11.78 -33.18 4.20
N GLY A 449 11.32 -32.15 3.49
CA GLY A 449 11.45 -32.07 2.03
C GLY A 449 12.90 -31.90 1.56
N LEU A 450 13.13 -32.10 0.25
CA LEU A 450 14.45 -31.88 -0.37
C LEU A 450 14.92 -30.42 -0.28
N VAL A 451 13.97 -29.49 -0.25
CA VAL A 451 14.21 -28.08 0.06
C VAL A 451 13.59 -27.81 1.42
N ARG A 452 14.44 -27.50 2.40
CA ARG A 452 14.04 -27.18 3.77
C ARG A 452 13.42 -25.79 3.84
N VAL A 453 12.29 -25.63 4.53
CA VAL A 453 11.72 -24.31 4.76
C VAL A 453 12.30 -23.73 6.05
N VAL A 454 13.12 -22.69 5.93
CA VAL A 454 13.70 -21.94 7.06
C VAL A 454 12.80 -20.73 7.36
N VAL A 455 12.68 -20.40 8.64
CA VAL A 455 11.90 -19.26 9.14
C VAL A 455 12.81 -18.38 10.00
N THR A 456 12.37 -17.18 10.37
CA THR A 456 13.17 -16.26 11.21
C THR A 456 13.67 -16.93 12.48
N ASN A 457 12.79 -17.67 13.16
CA ASN A 457 13.11 -18.35 14.42
C ASN A 457 14.11 -19.50 14.29
N THR A 458 14.32 -20.06 13.09
CA THR A 458 15.30 -21.13 12.86
C THR A 458 16.51 -20.67 12.06
N TRP A 459 16.54 -19.41 11.61
CA TRP A 459 17.58 -18.86 10.74
C TRP A 459 18.98 -18.91 11.38
N GLU A 460 19.09 -18.48 12.63
CA GLU A 460 20.38 -18.44 13.33
C GLU A 460 20.99 -19.85 13.38
N ASP A 461 20.21 -20.86 13.79
CA ASP A 461 20.70 -22.22 13.98
C ASP A 461 20.88 -22.99 12.66
N GLU A 462 19.92 -22.89 11.72
CA GLU A 462 19.92 -23.70 10.48
C GLU A 462 20.79 -23.10 9.37
N VAL A 463 21.02 -21.78 9.37
CA VAL A 463 21.74 -21.10 8.29
C VAL A 463 23.03 -20.47 8.78
N LYS A 464 22.97 -19.56 9.76
CA LYS A 464 24.10 -18.69 10.10
C LYS A 464 25.16 -19.37 10.95
N ALA A 465 24.73 -20.12 11.96
CA ALA A 465 25.58 -20.83 12.92
C ALA A 465 25.66 -22.35 12.62
N ASN A 466 25.27 -22.77 11.42
CA ASN A 466 25.28 -24.19 11.05
C ASN A 466 26.71 -24.68 10.82
N ASP A 467 27.25 -25.38 11.82
CA ASP A 467 28.60 -25.95 11.79
C ASP A 467 28.66 -27.35 11.16
N LYS A 468 27.49 -27.93 10.82
CA LYS A 468 27.36 -29.31 10.32
C LYS A 468 27.32 -29.39 8.81
N GLN A 469 26.73 -28.39 8.15
CA GLN A 469 26.41 -28.42 6.73
C GLN A 469 26.79 -27.10 6.07
N ASP A 470 27.17 -27.16 4.79
CA ASP A 470 27.10 -25.98 3.94
C ASP A 470 25.62 -25.71 3.60
N VAL A 471 25.22 -24.45 3.48
CA VAL A 471 23.82 -24.07 3.30
C VAL A 471 23.64 -23.27 2.00
N LEU A 472 22.84 -23.80 1.08
CA LEU A 472 22.37 -23.07 -0.09
C LEU A 472 20.96 -22.57 0.21
N VAL A 473 20.80 -21.26 0.40
CA VAL A 473 19.53 -20.68 0.85
C VAL A 473 18.94 -19.71 -0.16
N LEU A 474 17.69 -19.97 -0.54
CA LEU A 474 16.90 -19.11 -1.41
C LEU A 474 15.96 -18.22 -0.61
N LEU A 475 16.15 -16.90 -0.68
CA LEU A 475 15.18 -15.93 -0.16
C LEU A 475 14.15 -15.58 -1.24
N THR A 476 12.86 -15.60 -0.90
CA THR A 476 11.75 -15.43 -1.86
C THR A 476 10.67 -14.48 -1.36
N LYS A 477 9.79 -14.05 -2.29
CA LYS A 477 8.49 -13.41 -1.98
C LYS A 477 7.30 -14.39 -2.00
N GLY A 478 7.56 -15.69 -1.81
CA GLY A 478 6.56 -16.74 -1.89
C GLY A 478 6.17 -17.17 -3.32
N PRO A 479 5.31 -18.19 -3.48
CA PRO A 479 5.03 -18.82 -4.77
C PRO A 479 4.13 -18.00 -5.70
N SER A 480 3.41 -16.99 -5.20
CA SER A 480 2.58 -16.12 -6.04
C SER A 480 3.43 -15.18 -6.91
N HIS A 481 4.60 -14.76 -6.41
CA HIS A 481 5.55 -13.91 -7.15
C HIS A 481 6.21 -14.72 -8.29
N PRO A 482 6.00 -14.38 -9.58
CA PRO A 482 6.45 -15.21 -10.70
C PRO A 482 7.95 -15.53 -10.70
N PRO A 483 8.87 -14.56 -10.47
CA PRO A 483 10.29 -14.86 -10.36
C PRO A 483 10.63 -15.83 -9.21
N SER A 484 10.00 -15.66 -8.04
CA SER A 484 10.19 -16.58 -6.90
C SER A 484 9.70 -17.99 -7.24
N ARG A 485 8.54 -18.10 -7.89
CA ARG A 485 7.94 -19.38 -8.28
C ARG A 485 8.85 -20.16 -9.21
N TRP A 486 9.45 -19.48 -10.18
CA TRP A 486 10.43 -20.05 -11.08
C TRP A 486 11.64 -20.59 -10.31
N MET A 487 12.24 -19.76 -9.46
CA MET A 487 13.45 -20.12 -8.71
C MET A 487 13.20 -21.26 -7.71
N LEU A 488 12.03 -21.28 -7.06
CA LEU A 488 11.61 -22.38 -6.16
C LEU A 488 11.60 -23.72 -6.89
N ARG A 489 10.97 -23.80 -8.06
CA ARG A 489 10.94 -25.03 -8.87
C ARG A 489 12.34 -25.42 -9.35
N HIS A 490 13.16 -24.43 -9.71
CA HIS A 490 14.52 -24.65 -10.15
C HIS A 490 15.39 -25.22 -9.00
N MET A 491 15.24 -24.67 -7.79
CA MET A 491 15.87 -25.19 -6.56
C MET A 491 15.40 -26.59 -6.18
N GLU A 492 14.11 -26.92 -6.30
CA GLU A 492 13.62 -28.28 -6.04
C GLU A 492 14.22 -29.32 -6.97
N ARG A 493 14.36 -28.98 -8.27
CA ARG A 493 15.05 -29.85 -9.24
C ARG A 493 16.52 -30.02 -8.89
N PHE A 494 17.20 -28.92 -8.57
CA PHE A 494 18.61 -28.93 -8.19
C PHE A 494 18.87 -29.71 -6.89
N ALA A 495 18.01 -29.58 -5.88
CA ALA A 495 18.13 -30.29 -4.60
C ALA A 495 18.11 -31.83 -4.75
N LYS A 496 17.44 -32.37 -5.79
CA LYS A 496 17.44 -33.82 -6.09
C LYS A 496 18.85 -34.36 -6.36
N VAL A 497 19.76 -33.53 -6.86
CA VAL A 497 21.16 -33.89 -7.13
C VAL A 497 21.92 -34.17 -5.83
N TRP A 498 21.54 -33.50 -4.75
CA TRP A 498 22.23 -33.51 -3.46
C TRP A 498 21.54 -34.35 -2.39
N ARG A 499 20.41 -34.98 -2.70
CA ARG A 499 19.56 -35.75 -1.76
C ARG A 499 20.28 -36.84 -0.94
N ARG A 500 21.46 -37.29 -1.39
CA ARG A 500 22.28 -38.32 -0.74
C ARG A 500 23.43 -37.76 0.09
N ASP A 501 23.74 -36.48 -0.04
CA ASP A 501 24.79 -35.84 0.73
C ASP A 501 24.18 -35.09 1.92
N PRO A 502 24.34 -35.58 3.16
CA PRO A 502 23.79 -34.91 4.33
C PRO A 502 24.56 -33.65 4.71
N ARG A 503 25.63 -33.27 4.01
CA ARG A 503 26.48 -32.13 4.36
C ARG A 503 26.15 -30.85 3.59
N LEU A 504 25.18 -30.90 2.67
CA LEU A 504 24.59 -29.71 2.04
C LEU A 504 23.12 -29.60 2.45
N LEU A 505 22.74 -28.46 3.02
CA LEU A 505 21.37 -28.07 3.27
C LEU A 505 20.89 -27.16 2.13
N VAL A 506 19.91 -27.61 1.35
CA VAL A 506 19.21 -26.74 0.40
C VAL A 506 17.96 -26.20 1.09
N ALA A 507 17.86 -24.89 1.22
CA ALA A 507 16.83 -24.22 1.99
C ALA A 507 16.14 -23.10 1.22
N THR A 508 14.92 -22.78 1.64
CA THR A 508 14.15 -21.63 1.16
C THR A 508 13.51 -20.89 2.32
N MET A 509 13.33 -19.58 2.17
CA MET A 509 12.65 -18.72 3.13
C MET A 509 11.73 -17.72 2.42
N ASP A 510 10.48 -17.61 2.89
CA ASP A 510 9.51 -16.63 2.37
C ASP A 510 9.59 -15.34 3.20
N MET A 511 10.19 -14.30 2.62
CA MET A 511 10.41 -13.00 3.25
C MET A 511 9.15 -12.12 3.32
N THR A 512 8.00 -12.59 2.81
CA THR A 512 6.71 -11.94 3.05
C THR A 512 6.15 -12.30 4.42
N LYS A 513 6.48 -13.50 4.92
CA LYS A 513 6.01 -14.07 6.19
C LYS A 513 7.08 -14.10 7.29
N ASN A 514 8.32 -13.80 6.91
CA ASN A 514 9.49 -13.82 7.78
C ASN A 514 10.34 -12.58 7.55
N ASP A 515 11.23 -12.27 8.49
CA ASP A 515 12.17 -11.17 8.35
C ASP A 515 13.53 -11.49 8.97
N LEU A 516 14.58 -10.84 8.48
CA LEU A 516 15.96 -10.96 8.93
C LEU A 516 16.52 -9.55 9.09
N MET A 517 17.00 -9.19 10.29
CA MET A 517 17.58 -7.86 10.55
C MET A 517 18.73 -7.52 9.61
N GLU A 518 19.56 -8.52 9.31
CA GLU A 518 20.78 -8.42 8.50
C GLU A 518 20.50 -8.21 7.01
N LEU A 519 19.27 -8.50 6.55
CA LEU A 519 18.92 -8.31 5.14
C LEU A 519 18.53 -6.85 4.90
N GLU A 520 19.24 -6.23 3.97
CA GLU A 520 19.03 -4.86 3.50
C GLU A 520 17.72 -4.69 2.71
N ASP A 521 17.19 -3.46 2.71
CA ASP A 521 15.90 -3.17 2.06
C ASP A 521 15.99 -3.27 0.54
N GLU A 522 17.10 -2.84 -0.06
CA GLU A 522 17.35 -2.99 -1.49
C GLU A 522 17.36 -4.47 -1.88
N ALA A 523 18.01 -5.32 -1.07
CA ALA A 523 18.04 -6.76 -1.30
C ALA A 523 16.65 -7.39 -1.17
N TRP A 524 15.82 -6.94 -0.21
CA TRP A 524 14.43 -7.38 -0.09
C TRP A 524 13.58 -6.99 -1.31
N THR A 525 13.76 -5.79 -1.86
CA THR A 525 13.04 -5.37 -3.06
C THR A 525 13.43 -6.19 -4.29
N ALA A 526 14.70 -6.60 -4.40
CA ALA A 526 15.27 -7.36 -5.50
C ALA A 526 15.07 -8.89 -5.41
N LEU A 527 14.35 -9.41 -4.41
CA LEU A 527 14.07 -10.85 -4.29
C LEU A 527 13.34 -11.42 -5.53
N PRO A 528 13.58 -12.69 -5.91
CA PRO A 528 14.33 -13.71 -5.16
C PRO A 528 15.85 -13.57 -5.27
N LYS A 529 16.57 -14.00 -4.22
CA LYS A 529 18.04 -14.04 -4.18
C LYS A 529 18.55 -15.35 -3.58
N LEU A 530 19.63 -15.88 -4.16
CA LEU A 530 20.24 -17.14 -3.75
C LEU A 530 21.60 -16.88 -3.12
N TYR A 531 21.81 -17.41 -1.93
CA TYR A 531 23.05 -17.25 -1.17
C TYR A 531 23.64 -18.61 -0.80
N PHE A 532 24.95 -18.65 -0.63
CA PHE A 532 25.68 -19.81 -0.13
C PHE A 532 26.40 -19.48 1.18
N VAL A 533 26.13 -20.25 2.23
CA VAL A 533 26.76 -20.08 3.54
C VAL A 533 27.59 -21.33 3.83
N PRO A 534 28.92 -21.29 3.65
CA PRO A 534 29.79 -22.41 4.00
C PRO A 534 29.76 -22.65 5.51
N ARG A 535 29.89 -23.90 5.99
CA ARG A 535 29.97 -24.19 7.44
C ARG A 535 31.16 -23.50 8.14
N THR A 536 32.20 -23.17 7.37
CA THR A 536 33.39 -22.45 7.85
C THR A 536 33.22 -20.94 7.80
N HIS A 537 32.02 -20.46 7.48
CA HIS A 537 31.72 -19.05 7.41
C HIS A 537 31.95 -18.42 8.79
N THR A 538 32.95 -17.55 8.83
CA THR A 538 33.28 -16.69 9.97
C THR A 538 33.04 -15.21 9.63
N GLY A 539 32.48 -14.95 8.44
CA GLY A 539 32.18 -13.62 7.95
C GLY A 539 31.11 -12.92 8.78
N ALA A 540 31.02 -11.61 8.63
CA ALA A 540 30.09 -10.78 9.39
C ALA A 540 28.63 -10.99 8.94
N SER A 541 28.38 -11.45 7.70
CA SER A 541 27.03 -11.61 7.15
C SER A 541 26.84 -12.91 6.36
N PRO A 542 25.74 -13.65 6.54
CA PRO A 542 25.39 -14.84 5.75
C PRO A 542 25.05 -14.51 4.29
N PHE A 543 25.11 -13.23 3.87
CA PHE A 543 24.78 -12.79 2.52
C PHE A 543 26.02 -12.45 1.66
N ASP A 544 27.23 -12.70 2.16
CA ASP A 544 28.49 -12.35 1.49
C ASP A 544 28.71 -13.09 0.16
N ILE A 545 28.14 -14.30 0.00
CA ILE A 545 28.26 -15.12 -1.22
C ILE A 545 26.89 -15.21 -1.89
N GLU A 546 26.63 -14.29 -2.81
CA GLU A 546 25.40 -14.19 -3.60
C GLU A 546 25.63 -14.70 -5.04
N LEU A 547 24.66 -15.44 -5.58
CA LEU A 547 24.60 -15.72 -7.01
C LEU A 547 23.91 -14.56 -7.75
N HIS A 548 24.69 -13.75 -8.46
CA HIS A 548 24.17 -12.64 -9.26
C HIS A 548 23.65 -13.10 -10.63
N ALA A 549 22.56 -13.87 -10.62
CA ALA A 549 21.84 -14.29 -11.81
C ALA A 549 20.34 -14.35 -11.53
N ALA A 550 19.54 -13.62 -12.32
CA ALA A 550 18.08 -13.64 -12.17
C ALA A 550 17.47 -15.01 -12.53
N TYR A 551 18.03 -15.67 -13.55
CA TYR A 551 17.60 -16.97 -14.07
C TYR A 551 18.83 -17.85 -14.36
N PRO A 552 19.51 -18.39 -13.33
CA PRO A 552 20.69 -19.22 -13.49
C PRO A 552 20.34 -20.56 -14.15
N THR A 553 21.27 -21.10 -14.94
CA THR A 553 21.16 -22.47 -15.46
C THR A 553 21.55 -23.48 -14.38
N MET A 554 21.22 -24.76 -14.59
CA MET A 554 21.65 -25.83 -13.68
C MET A 554 23.18 -25.92 -13.58
N GLU A 555 23.88 -25.65 -14.69
CA GLU A 555 25.35 -25.60 -14.77
C GLU A 555 25.91 -24.48 -13.90
N MET A 556 25.32 -23.27 -13.96
CA MET A 556 25.72 -22.14 -13.11
C MET A 556 25.49 -22.45 -11.62
N LEU A 557 24.38 -23.10 -11.27
CA LEU A 557 24.12 -23.51 -9.88
C LEU A 557 25.14 -24.53 -9.37
N MET A 558 25.48 -25.52 -10.21
CA MET A 558 26.49 -26.52 -9.88
C MET A 558 27.88 -25.88 -9.68
N GLU A 559 28.27 -24.98 -10.59
CA GLU A 559 29.52 -24.23 -10.48
C GLU A 559 29.55 -23.36 -9.22
N PHE A 560 28.44 -22.67 -8.91
CA PHE A 560 28.31 -21.84 -7.72
C PHE A 560 28.52 -22.66 -6.43
N VAL A 561 27.84 -23.80 -6.29
CA VAL A 561 28.02 -24.67 -5.11
C VAL A 561 29.45 -25.23 -5.03
N ARG A 562 29.99 -25.75 -6.15
CA ARG A 562 31.35 -26.34 -6.16
C ARG A 562 32.44 -25.32 -5.88
N THR A 563 32.24 -24.06 -6.27
CA THR A 563 33.21 -22.98 -6.04
C THR A 563 33.28 -22.57 -4.58
N HIS A 564 32.15 -22.64 -3.86
CA HIS A 564 32.04 -22.11 -2.50
C HIS A 564 31.96 -23.18 -1.39
N GLN A 565 31.82 -24.46 -1.74
CA GLN A 565 31.77 -25.56 -0.77
C GLN A 565 32.97 -25.56 0.19
N SER A 566 32.72 -25.76 1.47
CA SER A 566 33.77 -25.85 2.50
C SER A 566 34.44 -27.23 2.55
N HIS A 567 33.87 -28.19 1.83
CA HIS A 567 34.31 -29.57 1.75
C HIS A 567 33.78 -30.21 0.47
N GLU A 568 34.37 -31.32 0.04
CA GLU A 568 33.97 -31.98 -1.19
C GLU A 568 32.59 -32.64 -1.04
N LEU A 569 31.59 -32.10 -1.74
CA LEU A 569 30.22 -32.61 -1.79
C LEU A 569 30.06 -33.72 -2.85
N VAL A 570 29.19 -34.69 -2.57
CA VAL A 570 28.93 -35.86 -3.42
C VAL A 570 27.68 -35.63 -4.27
N VAL A 571 27.90 -35.57 -5.59
CA VAL A 571 26.85 -35.40 -6.59
C VAL A 571 26.21 -36.76 -6.94
N ASP A 572 24.87 -36.83 -7.01
CA ASP A 572 24.18 -37.96 -7.64
C ASP A 572 24.31 -37.84 -9.17
N GLU A 573 25.42 -38.34 -9.73
CA GLU A 573 25.77 -38.19 -11.16
C GLU A 573 24.68 -38.67 -12.13
N LYS A 574 23.89 -39.68 -11.74
CA LYS A 574 22.75 -40.15 -12.56
C LYS A 574 21.66 -39.09 -12.65
N VAL A 575 21.35 -38.44 -11.52
CA VAL A 575 20.35 -37.37 -11.47
C VAL A 575 20.88 -36.12 -12.18
N TRP A 576 22.14 -35.76 -11.92
CA TRP A 576 22.80 -34.62 -12.55
C TRP A 576 22.83 -34.72 -14.07
N THR A 577 23.29 -35.85 -14.63
CA THR A 577 23.39 -36.05 -16.08
C THR A 577 22.04 -35.87 -16.78
N ARG A 578 20.97 -36.43 -16.19
CA ARG A 578 19.61 -36.26 -16.71
C ARG A 578 19.15 -34.82 -16.63
N LEU A 579 19.29 -34.19 -15.45
CA LEU A 579 18.83 -32.83 -15.20
C LEU A 579 19.54 -31.80 -16.10
N HIS A 580 20.85 -31.96 -16.27
CA HIS A 580 21.68 -31.11 -17.12
C HIS A 580 21.33 -31.27 -18.61
N ALA A 581 20.98 -32.48 -19.06
CA ALA A 581 20.50 -32.69 -20.42
C ALA A 581 19.15 -32.01 -20.67
N GLU A 582 18.19 -32.15 -19.74
CA GLU A 582 16.89 -31.47 -19.79
C GLU A 582 17.04 -29.94 -19.83
N ASP A 583 17.91 -29.38 -18.98
CA ASP A 583 18.17 -27.92 -18.92
C ASP A 583 18.77 -27.40 -20.24
N LYS A 584 19.70 -28.16 -20.84
CA LYS A 584 20.28 -27.82 -22.15
C LYS A 584 19.27 -27.87 -23.28
N GLU A 585 18.37 -28.84 -23.28
CA GLU A 585 17.30 -28.95 -24.28
C GLU A 585 16.31 -27.79 -24.16
N ALA A 586 15.89 -27.45 -22.94
CA ALA A 586 15.02 -26.30 -22.68
C ALA A 586 15.64 -24.97 -23.15
N LEU A 587 16.93 -24.75 -22.85
CA LEU A 587 17.67 -23.57 -23.32
C LEU A 587 17.79 -23.52 -24.85
N ALA A 588 17.98 -24.66 -25.51
CA ALA A 588 18.04 -24.74 -26.98
C ALA A 588 16.68 -24.42 -27.62
N SER A 589 15.59 -24.98 -27.07
CA SER A 589 14.20 -24.69 -27.46
C SER A 589 13.88 -23.20 -27.33
N HIS A 590 14.25 -22.58 -26.20
CA HIS A 590 14.05 -21.16 -25.95
C HIS A 590 14.83 -20.26 -26.93
N LYS A 591 16.11 -20.57 -27.19
CA LYS A 591 16.93 -19.84 -28.18
C LYS A 591 16.35 -19.96 -29.60
N ALA A 592 15.80 -21.12 -29.96
CA ALA A 592 15.17 -21.32 -31.26
C ALA A 592 13.88 -20.48 -31.41
N LYS A 593 13.05 -20.39 -30.36
CA LYS A 593 11.86 -19.52 -30.34
C LYS A 593 12.23 -18.04 -30.48
N MET A 594 13.24 -17.57 -29.73
CA MET A 594 13.74 -16.19 -29.88
C MET A 594 14.27 -15.89 -31.29
N ALA A 595 14.99 -16.85 -31.91
CA ALA A 595 15.49 -16.69 -33.27
C ALA A 595 14.38 -16.62 -34.33
N ASN A 596 13.20 -17.16 -34.04
CA ASN A 596 12.03 -17.12 -34.90
C ASN A 596 11.18 -15.84 -34.74
N GLY A 597 11.57 -14.93 -33.85
CA GLY A 597 10.87 -13.66 -33.61
C GLY A 597 9.61 -13.79 -32.75
N ASP A 598 9.44 -14.90 -32.04
CA ASP A 598 8.38 -15.04 -31.03
C ASP A 598 8.66 -14.07 -29.87
N ASP A 599 7.62 -13.42 -29.33
CA ASP A 599 7.73 -12.55 -28.15
C ASP A 599 7.87 -13.42 -26.89
N VAL A 600 9.11 -13.86 -26.64
CA VAL A 600 9.42 -14.77 -25.53
C VAL A 600 9.71 -13.97 -24.27
N HIS A 601 8.72 -13.84 -23.39
CA HIS A 601 8.94 -13.34 -22.04
C HIS A 601 9.48 -14.49 -21.16
N ALA A 602 10.79 -14.46 -20.91
CA ALA A 602 11.54 -15.50 -20.20
C ALA A 602 10.89 -16.09 -18.91
N PRO A 603 10.17 -15.33 -18.06
CA PRO A 603 9.60 -15.91 -16.83
C PRO A 603 8.37 -16.79 -17.10
N ASP A 604 7.44 -16.33 -17.95
CA ASP A 604 6.12 -16.94 -18.08
C ASP A 604 6.13 -18.18 -18.98
N ASP A 605 6.97 -18.20 -20.01
CA ASP A 605 7.04 -19.35 -20.90
C ASP A 605 7.86 -20.50 -20.33
N ILE A 606 8.91 -20.23 -19.54
CA ILE A 606 9.60 -21.28 -18.76
C ILE A 606 8.66 -21.85 -17.68
N LEU A 607 7.82 -21.00 -17.07
CA LEU A 607 6.79 -21.45 -16.12
C LEU A 607 5.73 -22.34 -16.81
N LYS A 608 5.22 -21.96 -17.99
CA LYS A 608 4.29 -22.80 -18.76
C LYS A 608 4.92 -24.13 -19.17
N GLU A 609 6.19 -24.13 -19.56
CA GLU A 609 6.91 -25.35 -19.96
C GLU A 609 7.12 -26.29 -18.75
N LEU A 610 7.53 -25.76 -17.60
CA LEU A 610 7.62 -26.51 -16.34
C LEU A 610 6.24 -27.01 -15.83
N GLU A 611 5.15 -26.26 -16.04
CA GLU A 611 3.79 -26.69 -15.70
C GLU A 611 3.30 -27.84 -16.57
N MET A 612 3.63 -27.84 -17.86
CA MET A 612 3.34 -28.95 -18.76
C MET A 612 4.15 -30.21 -18.41
N GLU A 613 5.41 -30.05 -18.02
CA GLU A 613 6.25 -31.17 -17.56
C GLU A 613 5.75 -31.78 -16.24
N LEU A 614 5.33 -30.95 -15.28
CA LEU A 614 4.82 -31.44 -13.99
C LEU A 614 3.51 -32.24 -14.17
N LYS A 615 2.59 -31.77 -15.03
CA LYS A 615 1.37 -32.51 -15.38
C LYS A 615 1.69 -33.85 -16.05
N LYS A 616 2.71 -33.89 -16.93
CA LYS A 616 3.18 -35.15 -17.54
C LYS A 616 3.80 -36.10 -16.52
N ALA A 617 4.51 -35.59 -15.51
CA ALA A 617 5.11 -36.41 -14.46
C ALA A 617 4.05 -36.98 -13.49
N GLN A 618 3.08 -36.17 -13.07
CA GLN A 618 1.97 -36.61 -12.20
C GLN A 618 1.06 -37.63 -12.91
N GLY A 619 0.78 -37.43 -14.20
CA GLY A 619 0.04 -38.42 -14.99
C GLY A 619 0.80 -39.73 -15.23
N LYS A 620 2.13 -39.75 -15.05
CA LYS A 620 2.96 -40.97 -15.12
C LYS A 620 2.97 -41.74 -13.80
N GLU A 621 3.04 -41.05 -12.66
CA GLU A 621 2.91 -41.67 -11.34
C GLU A 621 1.51 -42.28 -11.13
N GLU A 622 0.44 -41.62 -11.59
CA GLU A 622 -0.93 -42.19 -11.53
C GLU A 622 -1.13 -43.40 -12.47
N ALA A 623 -0.36 -43.47 -13.56
CA ALA A 623 -0.38 -44.61 -14.48
C ALA A 623 0.39 -45.81 -13.91
N ASP A 624 1.58 -45.59 -13.33
CA ASP A 624 2.37 -46.65 -12.69
C ASP A 624 1.65 -47.23 -11.45
N VAL A 625 0.93 -46.42 -10.66
CA VAL A 625 0.14 -46.91 -9.50
C VAL A 625 -1.11 -47.70 -9.95
N ARG A 626 -1.62 -47.46 -11.16
CA ARG A 626 -2.74 -48.21 -11.74
C ARG A 626 -2.33 -49.55 -12.36
N ASP A 627 -1.07 -49.67 -12.79
CA ASP A 627 -0.53 -50.93 -13.32
C ASP A 627 0.03 -51.84 -12.20
N GLU A 628 0.19 -51.34 -10.97
CA GLU A 628 0.58 -52.11 -9.78
C GLU A 628 -0.58 -52.50 -8.82
N LEU A 629 -1.83 -52.16 -9.16
CA LEU A 629 -3.07 -52.61 -8.48
C LEU A 629 -3.88 -53.52 -9.38
#